data_AF-A0A2P8VEG2-F1
#
_entry.id   AF-A0A2P8VEG2-F1
#
_cell.length_a   1.000
_cell.length_b   1.000
_cell.length_c   1.000
_cell.angle_alpha   90.00
_cell.angle_beta   90.00
_cell.angle_gamma   90.00
#
_symmetry.space_group_name_H-M   'P 1'
#
loop_
_entity.id
_entity.type
_entity.pdbx_description
1 polymer ?
#
loop_
_entity_poly.entity_id
_entity_poly.type
_entity_poly.pdbx_seq_one_letter_code
_entity_poly.pdbx_strand_id
1 'polypeptide(L)'
;MSSENQVNPTFSVKRVALIIITALVGVVMAQSLISSWSEPQVASRLQLYQTDLLLQSSRWGAQEIPADQRQVVRTGLLGEKPLDTALKQYQEVRESASKSLDQLAPRAADPLNENKPMPRDRLAQQQQSLLHELDLRIGLLLAEQDQTSEAIDSWNRVAQSETAAAPQMGAASDLIGLWQDESVDPQTKIHIQQALEGWFRYRALEKLYQVSDRDEQLAALLAQEQDQARSQIIKLAAVATLPGVGAIIGILLLVWLIIQRLTQPDSLLARNGGVGWEIPWDGETIWQVLVVGFFFVGQIVLPLILGLSG
;
A
#
# COMPACT_ATOMS: atom_id res chain seq x y z
N MET A 1 53.36 -14.53 41.52
CA MET A 1 52.85 -13.41 42.34
C MET A 1 51.96 -12.57 41.45
N SER A 2 50.66 -12.69 41.71
CA SER A 2 49.57 -11.95 41.09
C SER A 2 49.48 -10.55 41.67
N SER A 3 49.25 -9.53 40.84
CA SER A 3 48.27 -8.44 41.07
C SER A 3 48.26 -7.57 39.79
N GLU A 4 47.35 -7.82 38.85
CA GLU A 4 46.05 -7.15 38.72
C GLU A 4 46.19 -5.70 38.22
N ASN A 5 46.24 -5.56 36.90
CA ASN A 5 46.10 -4.28 36.21
C ASN A 5 44.60 -3.93 36.26
N GLN A 6 44.19 -3.14 37.27
CA GLN A 6 42.81 -2.67 37.38
C GLN A 6 42.51 -1.71 36.23
N VAL A 7 41.78 -2.20 35.23
CA VAL A 7 41.08 -1.36 34.26
C VAL A 7 39.91 -0.71 35.00
N ASN A 8 40.10 0.52 35.47
CA ASN A 8 38.97 1.33 35.92
C ASN A 8 38.07 1.62 34.70
N PRO A 9 36.78 1.23 34.70
CA PRO A 9 35.86 1.71 33.71
C PRO A 9 35.58 3.17 34.07
N THR A 10 36.24 4.11 33.42
CA THR A 10 35.92 5.53 33.59
C THR A 10 34.57 5.79 32.94
N PHE A 11 33.51 5.61 33.72
CA PHE A 11 32.19 6.18 33.44
C PHE A 11 32.31 7.70 33.47
N SER A 12 32.73 8.27 32.33
CA SER A 12 32.71 9.71 32.11
C SER A 12 31.26 10.18 32.17
N VAL A 13 30.97 11.24 32.92
CA VAL A 13 29.64 11.88 33.00
C VAL A 13 29.08 12.15 31.61
N LYS A 14 29.96 12.47 30.64
CA LYS A 14 29.60 12.64 29.22
C LYS A 14 29.02 11.36 28.60
N ARG A 15 29.60 10.18 28.89
CA ARG A 15 29.10 8.88 28.41
C ARG A 15 27.75 8.52 29.03
N VAL A 16 27.57 8.78 30.32
CA VAL A 16 26.27 8.56 30.99
C VAL A 16 25.19 9.44 30.38
N ALA A 17 25.48 10.71 30.14
CA ALA A 17 24.56 11.63 29.46
C ALA A 17 24.23 11.14 28.03
N LEU A 18 25.22 10.67 27.27
CA LEU A 18 25.02 10.17 25.90
C LEU A 18 24.17 8.89 25.87
N ILE A 19 24.36 7.97 26.82
CA ILE A 19 23.51 6.79 26.99
C ILE A 19 22.06 7.21 27.26
N ILE A 20 21.84 8.17 28.15
CA ILE A 20 20.50 8.66 28.51
C ILE A 20 19.82 9.32 27.29
N ILE A 21 20.53 10.19 26.56
CA ILE A 21 20.00 10.85 25.36
C ILE A 21 19.69 9.81 24.28
N THR A 22 20.56 8.83 24.08
CA THR A 22 20.34 7.75 23.10
C THR A 22 19.11 6.92 23.46
N ALA A 23 18.93 6.58 24.74
CA ALA A 23 17.74 5.86 25.20
C ALA A 23 16.48 6.69 24.97
N LEU A 24 16.51 7.99 25.25
CA LEU A 24 15.38 8.89 25.07
C LEU A 24 15.01 9.07 23.59
N VAL A 25 16.00 9.29 22.73
CA VAL A 25 15.83 9.27 21.27
C VAL A 25 15.29 7.93 20.79
N GLY A 26 15.81 6.82 21.31
CA GLY A 26 15.37 5.47 20.95
C GLY A 26 13.90 5.25 21.26
N VAL A 27 13.41 5.75 22.41
CA VAL A 27 11.98 5.68 22.77
C VAL A 27 11.13 6.53 21.82
N VAL A 28 11.55 7.76 21.52
CA VAL A 28 10.80 8.65 20.59
C VAL A 28 10.74 8.06 19.18
N MET A 29 11.86 7.51 18.69
CA MET A 29 11.94 6.82 17.39
C MET A 29 11.11 5.55 17.37
N ALA A 30 11.12 4.75 18.44
CA ALA A 30 10.29 3.56 18.54
C ALA A 30 8.79 3.93 18.49
N GLN A 31 8.39 5.01 19.16
CA GLN A 31 7.02 5.52 19.11
C GLN A 31 6.64 6.04 17.71
N SER A 32 7.54 6.76 17.03
CA SER A 32 7.26 7.26 15.68
C SER A 32 7.19 6.14 14.64
N LEU A 33 8.01 5.09 14.77
CA LEU A 33 7.96 3.90 13.92
C LEU A 33 6.65 3.13 14.11
N ILE A 34 6.21 2.93 15.35
CA ILE A 34 4.93 2.29 15.66
C ILE A 34 3.76 3.13 15.11
N SER A 35 3.85 4.46 15.21
CA SER A 35 2.83 5.37 14.68
C SER A 35 2.84 5.42 13.14
N SER A 36 4.00 5.36 12.50
CA SER A 36 4.12 5.39 11.03
C SER A 36 3.58 4.12 10.38
N TRP A 37 3.68 2.97 11.06
CA TRP A 37 3.01 1.74 10.63
C TRP A 37 1.48 1.85 10.63
N SER A 38 0.92 2.82 11.36
CA SER A 38 -0.52 3.12 11.37
C SER A 38 -0.95 4.19 10.37
N GLU A 39 -0.07 4.67 9.47
CA GLU A 39 -0.43 5.58 8.38
C GLU A 39 -0.72 4.80 7.09
N PRO A 40 -1.99 4.55 6.74
CA PRO A 40 -2.34 3.58 5.71
C PRO A 40 -2.11 4.06 4.27
N GLN A 41 -1.89 5.34 4.00
CA GLN A 41 -2.31 5.91 2.72
C GLN A 41 -1.47 5.52 1.50
N VAL A 42 -0.17 5.24 1.65
CA VAL A 42 0.68 4.87 0.50
C VAL A 42 0.84 3.37 0.35
N ALA A 43 1.07 2.65 1.45
CA ALA A 43 1.22 1.20 1.44
C ALA A 43 -0.08 0.49 1.01
N SER A 44 -1.23 0.93 1.53
CA SER A 44 -2.52 0.32 1.17
C SER A 44 -2.88 0.52 -0.30
N ARG A 45 -2.68 1.72 -0.86
CA ARG A 45 -3.00 2.02 -2.27
C ARG A 45 -2.14 1.21 -3.23
N LEU A 46 -0.85 1.03 -2.92
CA LEU A 46 0.04 0.19 -3.71
C LEU A 46 -0.36 -1.28 -3.64
N GLN A 47 -0.74 -1.76 -2.45
CA GLN A 47 -1.24 -3.13 -2.28
C GLN A 47 -2.51 -3.35 -3.09
N LEU A 48 -3.49 -2.45 -3.00
CA LEU A 48 -4.73 -2.54 -3.78
C LEU A 48 -4.49 -2.45 -5.29
N TYR A 49 -3.52 -1.65 -5.74
CA TYR A 49 -3.16 -1.61 -7.15
C TYR A 49 -2.64 -2.96 -7.66
N GLN A 50 -1.83 -3.68 -6.86
CA GLN A 50 -1.40 -5.03 -7.19
C GLN A 50 -2.58 -5.99 -7.23
N THR A 51 -3.49 -5.90 -6.25
CA THR A 51 -4.73 -6.68 -6.22
C THR A 51 -5.59 -6.42 -7.46
N ASP A 52 -5.72 -5.17 -7.90
CA ASP A 52 -6.49 -4.80 -9.09
C ASP A 52 -5.89 -5.36 -10.37
N LEU A 53 -4.56 -5.35 -10.48
CA LEU A 53 -3.86 -5.97 -11.60
C LEU A 53 -4.06 -7.49 -11.60
N LEU A 54 -4.05 -8.14 -10.44
CA LEU A 54 -4.33 -9.58 -10.30
C LEU A 54 -5.79 -9.91 -10.68
N LEU A 55 -6.76 -9.11 -10.20
CA LEU A 55 -8.17 -9.27 -10.56
C LEU A 55 -8.39 -9.09 -12.06
N GLN A 56 -7.83 -8.03 -12.66
CA GLN A 56 -7.94 -7.77 -14.10
C GLN A 56 -7.28 -8.89 -14.92
N SER A 57 -6.14 -9.40 -14.48
CA SER A 57 -5.43 -10.49 -15.18
C SER A 57 -6.11 -11.85 -15.02
N SER A 58 -6.91 -12.07 -13.97
CA SER A 58 -7.68 -13.31 -13.78
C SER A 58 -8.69 -13.60 -14.91
N ARG A 59 -9.11 -12.54 -15.60
CA ARG A 59 -10.05 -12.55 -16.73
C ARG A 59 -9.38 -12.84 -18.06
N TRP A 60 -8.04 -12.87 -18.13
CA TRP A 60 -7.36 -13.31 -19.33
C TRP A 60 -7.69 -14.78 -19.61
N GLY A 61 -8.57 -14.97 -20.60
CA GLY A 61 -8.75 -16.26 -21.24
C GLY A 61 -7.46 -16.55 -21.99
N ALA A 62 -6.54 -17.30 -21.38
CA ALA A 62 -5.26 -17.70 -21.95
C ALA A 62 -5.43 -18.67 -23.14
N GLN A 63 -6.29 -18.35 -24.10
CA GLN A 63 -6.65 -19.15 -25.27
C GLN A 63 -5.42 -19.41 -26.15
N GLU A 64 -4.43 -18.51 -26.13
CA GLU A 64 -3.13 -18.65 -26.79
C GLU A 64 -2.17 -19.63 -26.06
N ILE A 65 -2.46 -20.02 -24.80
CA ILE A 65 -1.64 -20.96 -24.02
C ILE A 65 -2.23 -22.39 -24.11
N PRO A 66 -1.40 -23.43 -24.32
CA PRO A 66 -1.80 -24.83 -24.27
C PRO A 66 -2.56 -25.20 -22.98
N ALA A 67 -3.60 -26.05 -23.09
CA ALA A 67 -4.53 -26.33 -22.00
C ALA A 67 -3.89 -26.86 -20.72
N ASP A 68 -2.83 -27.64 -20.87
CA ASP A 68 -1.98 -28.21 -19.82
C ASP A 68 -1.17 -27.16 -19.07
N GLN A 69 -0.76 -26.07 -19.74
CA GLN A 69 0.03 -24.99 -19.14
C GLN A 69 -0.85 -23.88 -18.55
N ARG A 70 -2.09 -23.75 -19.02
CA ARG A 70 -3.04 -22.73 -18.54
C ARG A 70 -3.24 -22.80 -17.02
N GLN A 71 -3.41 -23.99 -16.46
CA GLN A 71 -3.62 -24.17 -15.02
C GLN A 71 -2.38 -23.76 -14.21
N VAL A 72 -1.19 -24.15 -14.66
CA VAL A 72 0.08 -23.84 -13.99
C VAL A 72 0.36 -22.33 -14.01
N VAL A 73 0.14 -21.68 -15.16
CA VAL A 73 0.28 -20.22 -15.29
C VAL A 73 -0.75 -19.50 -14.44
N ARG A 74 -1.99 -20.00 -14.39
CA ARG A 74 -3.07 -19.41 -13.58
C ARG A 74 -2.76 -19.50 -12.09
N THR A 75 -2.43 -20.68 -11.58
CA THR A 75 -2.13 -20.88 -10.16
C THR A 75 -0.82 -20.21 -9.75
N GLY A 76 0.20 -20.23 -10.62
CA GLY A 76 1.51 -19.61 -10.34
C GLY A 76 1.51 -18.08 -10.35
N LEU A 77 0.64 -17.45 -11.16
CA LEU A 77 0.55 -15.99 -11.25
C LEU A 77 -0.58 -15.40 -10.38
N LEU A 78 -1.71 -16.08 -10.24
CA LEU A 78 -2.92 -15.55 -9.59
C LEU A 78 -3.23 -16.19 -8.23
N GLY A 79 -2.52 -17.27 -7.87
CA GLY A 79 -2.83 -18.07 -6.69
C GLY A 79 -4.05 -18.98 -6.88
N GLU A 80 -4.43 -19.71 -5.83
CA GLU A 80 -5.56 -20.66 -5.87
C GLU A 80 -6.93 -19.99 -5.81
N LYS A 81 -7.06 -18.88 -5.07
CA LYS A 81 -8.32 -18.16 -4.85
C LYS A 81 -8.13 -16.63 -4.92
N PRO A 82 -8.07 -16.07 -6.14
CA PRO A 82 -7.75 -14.66 -6.33
C PRO A 82 -8.85 -13.72 -5.77
N LEU A 83 -10.13 -14.12 -5.84
CA LEU A 83 -11.25 -13.32 -5.32
C LEU A 83 -11.24 -13.27 -3.79
N ASP A 84 -11.13 -14.42 -3.10
CA ASP A 84 -11.03 -14.47 -1.63
C ASP A 84 -9.84 -13.64 -1.12
N THR A 85 -8.71 -13.75 -1.82
CA THR A 85 -7.48 -13.03 -1.46
C THR A 85 -7.67 -11.52 -1.65
N ALA A 86 -8.27 -11.11 -2.76
CA ALA A 86 -8.60 -9.72 -3.01
C ALA A 86 -9.59 -9.17 -1.98
N LEU A 87 -10.69 -9.88 -1.71
CA LEU A 87 -11.69 -9.48 -0.73
C LEU A 87 -11.06 -9.24 0.64
N LYS A 88 -10.21 -10.17 1.09
CA LYS A 88 -9.49 -10.03 2.36
C LYS A 88 -8.61 -8.79 2.39
N GLN A 89 -7.81 -8.55 1.34
CA GLN A 89 -6.94 -7.37 1.26
C GLN A 89 -7.75 -6.06 1.26
N TYR A 90 -8.85 -6.03 0.53
CA TYR A 90 -9.75 -4.88 0.51
C TYR A 90 -10.39 -4.61 1.89
N GLN A 91 -10.83 -5.66 2.59
CA GLN A 91 -11.40 -5.56 3.94
C GLN A 91 -10.35 -5.07 4.97
N GLU A 92 -9.12 -5.57 4.92
CA GLU A 92 -8.02 -5.14 5.79
C GLU A 92 -7.72 -3.64 5.60
N VAL A 93 -7.66 -3.17 4.35
CA VAL A 93 -7.44 -1.75 4.06
C VAL A 93 -8.62 -0.90 4.56
N ARG A 94 -9.85 -1.37 4.37
CA ARG A 94 -11.05 -0.68 4.87
C ARG A 94 -11.04 -0.58 6.39
N GLU A 95 -10.70 -1.64 7.10
CA GLU A 95 -10.61 -1.64 8.56
C GLU A 95 -9.55 -0.65 9.04
N SER A 96 -8.38 -0.63 8.39
CA SER A 96 -7.34 0.34 8.71
C SER A 96 -7.77 1.77 8.45
N ALA A 97 -8.43 2.05 7.32
CA ALA A 97 -8.91 3.39 6.98
C ALA A 97 -9.99 3.87 7.96
N SER A 98 -10.90 2.99 8.39
CA SER A 98 -11.91 3.27 9.42
C SER A 98 -11.26 3.63 10.75
N LYS A 99 -10.31 2.83 11.22
CA LYS A 99 -9.56 3.10 12.46
C LYS A 99 -8.83 4.44 12.41
N SER A 100 -8.21 4.77 11.27
CA SER A 100 -7.56 6.07 11.09
C SER A 100 -8.56 7.22 11.12
N LEU A 101 -9.76 7.05 10.54
CA LEU A 101 -10.81 8.07 10.58
C LEU A 101 -11.33 8.29 12.01
N ASP A 102 -11.53 7.22 12.79
CA ASP A 102 -11.96 7.32 14.19
C ASP A 102 -10.96 8.10 15.05
N GLN A 103 -9.66 7.97 14.77
CA GLN A 103 -8.60 8.74 15.43
C GLN A 103 -8.58 10.22 15.01
N LEU A 104 -9.11 10.52 13.82
CA LEU A 104 -9.20 11.87 13.27
C LEU A 104 -10.53 12.57 13.62
N ALA A 105 -11.51 11.83 14.15
CA ALA A 105 -12.80 12.37 14.56
C ALA A 105 -12.61 13.52 15.59
N PRO A 106 -13.39 14.60 15.47
CA PRO A 106 -13.16 15.80 16.26
C PRO A 106 -13.35 15.53 17.75
N ARG A 107 -12.32 15.83 18.54
CA ARG A 107 -12.47 16.11 19.97
C ARG A 107 -13.12 17.49 20.06
N ALA A 108 -14.46 17.52 20.13
CA ALA A 108 -15.35 18.68 20.29
C ALA A 108 -14.83 20.02 19.74
N ALA A 109 -15.40 20.47 18.62
CA ALA A 109 -15.08 21.76 17.99
C ALA A 109 -15.20 22.93 18.99
N ASP A 110 -14.14 23.75 19.06
CA ASP A 110 -14.17 25.05 19.72
C ASP A 110 -14.97 26.02 18.81
N PRO A 111 -16.11 26.58 19.25
CA PRO A 111 -17.07 27.32 18.40
C PRO A 111 -16.54 28.66 17.86
N LEU A 112 -15.26 28.97 18.00
CA LEU A 112 -14.67 30.27 17.64
C LEU A 112 -13.84 30.26 16.35
N ASN A 113 -13.68 29.13 15.66
CA ASN A 113 -12.80 29.01 14.48
C ASN A 113 -13.54 28.51 13.23
N GLU A 114 -14.51 29.29 12.77
CA GLU A 114 -15.52 28.85 11.79
C GLU A 114 -15.10 28.83 10.31
N ASN A 115 -13.87 29.20 9.90
CA ASN A 115 -13.66 29.52 8.47
C ASN A 115 -12.36 29.07 7.78
N LYS A 116 -11.62 28.07 8.29
CA LYS A 116 -10.57 27.40 7.48
C LYS A 116 -10.58 25.89 7.74
N PRO A 117 -10.73 25.04 6.70
CA PRO A 117 -10.55 23.61 6.87
C PRO A 117 -9.12 23.36 7.32
N MET A 118 -8.98 22.80 8.52
CA MET A 118 -7.67 22.44 9.05
C MET A 118 -7.10 21.29 8.20
N PRO A 119 -5.76 21.09 8.19
CA PRO A 119 -5.15 19.94 7.52
C PRO A 119 -5.77 18.59 7.89
N ARG A 120 -6.31 18.48 9.12
CA ARG A 120 -7.03 17.30 9.63
C ARG A 120 -8.37 17.05 8.94
N ASP A 121 -9.14 18.09 8.64
CA ASP A 121 -10.45 17.94 8.00
C ASP A 121 -10.30 17.40 6.58
N ARG A 122 -9.28 17.88 5.85
CA ARG A 122 -8.94 17.36 4.52
C ARG A 122 -8.51 15.90 4.57
N LEU A 123 -7.73 15.54 5.58
CA LEU A 123 -7.29 14.15 5.79
C LEU A 123 -8.48 13.24 6.10
N ALA A 124 -9.40 13.68 6.96
CA ALA A 124 -10.63 12.95 7.26
C ALA A 124 -11.51 12.77 6.01
N GLN A 125 -11.68 13.83 5.21
CA GLN A 125 -12.41 13.74 3.93
C GLN A 125 -11.75 12.75 2.95
N GLN A 126 -10.43 12.72 2.87
CA GLN A 126 -9.71 11.76 2.02
C GLN A 126 -9.91 10.31 2.49
N GLN A 127 -9.90 10.07 3.80
CA GLN A 127 -10.17 8.73 4.36
C GLN A 127 -11.61 8.31 4.12
N GLN A 128 -12.57 9.23 4.28
CA GLN A 128 -13.98 8.95 4.01
C GLN A 128 -14.23 8.61 2.54
N SER A 129 -13.61 9.36 1.61
CA SER A 129 -13.69 9.08 0.18
C SER A 129 -13.11 7.70 -0.16
N LEU A 130 -11.97 7.34 0.45
CA LEU A 130 -11.38 6.02 0.31
C LEU A 130 -12.32 4.92 0.84
N LEU A 131 -12.96 5.12 1.99
CA LEU A 131 -13.91 4.15 2.54
C LEU A 131 -15.08 3.89 1.59
N HIS A 132 -15.64 4.93 0.98
CA HIS A 132 -16.73 4.76 0.01
C HIS A 132 -16.27 4.00 -1.24
N GLU A 133 -15.08 4.30 -1.75
CA GLU A 133 -14.48 3.57 -2.87
C GLU A 133 -14.29 2.09 -2.53
N LEU A 134 -13.78 1.79 -1.32
CA LEU A 134 -13.60 0.43 -0.84
C LEU A 134 -14.93 -0.29 -0.66
N ASP A 135 -15.96 0.35 -0.10
CA ASP A 135 -17.28 -0.25 0.10
C ASP A 135 -17.96 -0.60 -1.23
N LEU A 136 -17.81 0.22 -2.28
CA LEU A 136 -18.27 -0.13 -3.63
C LEU A 136 -17.59 -1.38 -4.18
N ARG A 137 -16.25 -1.41 -4.10
CA ARG A 137 -15.41 -2.50 -4.62
C ARG A 137 -15.58 -3.81 -3.85
N ILE A 138 -15.66 -3.74 -2.52
CA ILE A 138 -15.94 -4.88 -1.65
C ILE A 138 -17.31 -5.48 -1.97
N GLY A 139 -18.33 -4.63 -2.16
CA GLY A 139 -19.65 -5.12 -2.53
C GLY A 139 -19.63 -5.92 -3.83
N LEU A 140 -18.90 -5.46 -4.85
CA LEU A 140 -18.71 -6.22 -6.09
C LEU A 140 -17.97 -7.55 -5.86
N LEU A 141 -16.92 -7.58 -5.04
CA LEU A 141 -16.21 -8.83 -4.73
C LEU A 141 -17.10 -9.83 -4.00
N LEU A 142 -17.93 -9.37 -3.07
CA LEU A 142 -18.91 -10.21 -2.35
C LEU A 142 -19.98 -10.73 -3.31
N ALA A 143 -20.48 -9.86 -4.18
CA ALA A 143 -21.50 -10.20 -5.16
C ALA A 143 -21.02 -11.25 -6.18
N GLU A 144 -19.75 -11.19 -6.60
CA GLU A 144 -19.11 -12.23 -7.44
C GLU A 144 -18.93 -13.59 -6.75
N GLN A 145 -18.99 -13.61 -5.43
CA GLN A 145 -18.88 -14.81 -4.60
C GLN A 145 -20.24 -15.28 -4.07
N ASP A 146 -21.34 -14.86 -4.71
CA ASP A 146 -22.72 -15.17 -4.33
C ASP A 146 -23.12 -14.67 -2.92
N GLN A 147 -22.35 -13.75 -2.33
CA GLN A 147 -22.64 -13.11 -1.04
C GLN A 147 -23.46 -11.82 -1.24
N THR A 148 -24.59 -11.93 -1.95
CA THR A 148 -25.39 -10.77 -2.39
C THR A 148 -25.91 -9.91 -1.23
N SER A 149 -26.30 -10.51 -0.10
CA SER A 149 -26.76 -9.75 1.06
C SER A 149 -25.66 -8.85 1.64
N GLU A 150 -24.45 -9.38 1.80
CA GLU A 150 -23.31 -8.62 2.32
C GLU A 150 -22.86 -7.55 1.31
N ALA A 151 -22.99 -7.84 0.01
CA ALA A 151 -22.73 -6.88 -1.05
C ALA A 151 -23.68 -5.67 -0.97
N ILE A 152 -24.99 -5.93 -0.82
CA ILE A 152 -26.02 -4.90 -0.65
C ILE A 152 -25.75 -4.06 0.60
N ASP A 153 -25.36 -4.68 1.72
CA ASP A 153 -25.00 -3.95 2.94
C ASP A 153 -23.80 -3.01 2.71
N SER A 154 -22.84 -3.45 1.91
CA SER A 154 -21.67 -2.63 1.53
C SER A 154 -22.07 -1.40 0.73
N TRP A 155 -22.92 -1.58 -0.28
CA TRP A 155 -23.40 -0.46 -1.11
C TRP A 155 -24.33 0.46 -0.34
N ASN A 156 -25.16 -0.06 0.56
CA ASN A 156 -26.03 0.75 1.41
C ASN A 156 -25.26 1.77 2.25
N ARG A 157 -24.07 1.41 2.77
CA ARG A 157 -23.21 2.35 3.49
C ARG A 157 -22.79 3.56 2.65
N VAL A 158 -22.65 3.38 1.34
CA VAL A 158 -22.29 4.46 0.41
C VAL A 158 -23.52 5.23 -0.04
N ALA A 159 -24.60 4.53 -0.41
CA ALA A 159 -25.85 5.14 -0.88
C ALA A 159 -26.50 6.05 0.19
N GLN A 160 -26.34 5.71 1.47
CA GLN A 160 -26.91 6.46 2.60
C GLN A 160 -25.94 7.47 3.23
N SER A 161 -24.72 7.59 2.71
CA SER A 161 -23.71 8.49 3.28
C SER A 161 -23.92 9.93 2.82
N GLU A 162 -24.02 10.86 3.78
CA GLU A 162 -24.10 12.30 3.50
C GLU A 162 -22.81 12.90 2.93
N THR A 163 -21.70 12.16 3.03
CA THR A 163 -20.36 12.62 2.63
C THR A 163 -19.86 11.97 1.34
N ALA A 164 -20.62 11.02 0.78
CA ALA A 164 -20.26 10.38 -0.48
C ALA A 164 -20.45 11.34 -1.66
N ALA A 165 -19.59 11.22 -2.66
CA ALA A 165 -19.74 12.01 -3.88
C ALA A 165 -20.97 11.53 -4.66
N ALA A 166 -21.64 12.44 -5.39
CA ALA A 166 -22.85 12.11 -6.16
C ALA A 166 -22.69 10.89 -7.09
N PRO A 167 -21.57 10.73 -7.84
CA PRO A 167 -21.37 9.53 -8.67
C PRO A 167 -21.26 8.24 -7.85
N GLN A 168 -20.66 8.29 -6.65
CA GLN A 168 -20.52 7.11 -5.78
C GLN A 168 -21.86 6.69 -5.18
N MET A 169 -22.68 7.66 -4.75
CA MET A 169 -24.04 7.39 -4.27
C MET A 169 -24.91 6.80 -5.38
N GLY A 170 -24.90 7.42 -6.57
CA GLY A 170 -25.62 6.91 -7.74
C GLY A 170 -25.21 5.48 -8.08
N ALA A 171 -23.89 5.23 -8.18
CA ALA A 171 -23.37 3.89 -8.48
C ALA A 171 -23.75 2.87 -7.40
N ALA A 172 -23.74 3.25 -6.11
CA ALA A 172 -24.16 2.36 -5.04
C ALA A 172 -25.64 1.96 -5.16
N SER A 173 -26.53 2.92 -5.39
CA SER A 173 -27.96 2.66 -5.61
C SER A 173 -28.20 1.81 -6.85
N ASP A 174 -27.50 2.11 -7.94
CA ASP A 174 -27.58 1.34 -9.18
C ASP A 174 -27.13 -0.12 -8.99
N LEU A 175 -26.02 -0.35 -8.27
CA LEU A 175 -25.52 -1.69 -7.97
C LEU A 175 -26.50 -2.50 -7.12
N ILE A 176 -27.14 -1.86 -6.14
CA ILE A 176 -28.19 -2.48 -5.33
C ILE A 176 -29.33 -2.95 -6.24
N GLY A 177 -29.86 -2.06 -7.09
CA GLY A 177 -30.95 -2.41 -8.01
C GLY A 177 -30.56 -3.52 -8.99
N LEU A 178 -29.35 -3.47 -9.55
CA LEU A 178 -28.84 -4.48 -10.48
C LEU A 178 -28.75 -5.89 -9.86
N TRP A 179 -28.37 -6.00 -8.59
CA TRP A 179 -28.24 -7.29 -7.91
C TRP A 179 -29.51 -7.75 -7.17
N GLN A 180 -30.55 -6.90 -7.17
CA GLN A 180 -31.92 -7.24 -6.77
C GLN A 180 -32.82 -7.53 -7.98
N ASP A 181 -32.25 -7.51 -9.20
CA ASP A 181 -32.93 -7.66 -10.49
C ASP A 181 -34.10 -6.64 -10.67
N GLU A 182 -33.91 -5.43 -10.16
CA GLU A 182 -34.84 -4.31 -10.33
C GLU A 182 -34.63 -3.56 -11.67
N SER A 183 -35.61 -2.74 -12.05
CA SER A 183 -35.55 -1.95 -13.28
C SER A 183 -34.36 -0.98 -13.29
N VAL A 184 -33.61 -1.01 -14.36
CA VAL A 184 -32.37 -0.24 -14.55
C VAL A 184 -32.65 1.19 -15.04
N ASP A 185 -32.02 2.18 -14.40
CA ASP A 185 -32.08 3.58 -14.83
C ASP A 185 -31.18 3.83 -16.08
N PRO A 186 -31.62 4.63 -17.07
CA PRO A 186 -30.75 5.09 -18.15
C PRO A 186 -29.39 5.67 -17.73
N GLN A 187 -29.29 6.28 -16.55
CA GLN A 187 -28.08 6.87 -15.97
C GLN A 187 -27.14 5.84 -15.32
N THR A 188 -27.58 4.60 -15.09
CA THR A 188 -26.79 3.57 -14.39
C THR A 188 -25.40 3.38 -15.00
N LYS A 189 -25.31 3.38 -16.34
CA LYS A 189 -24.01 3.29 -17.03
C LYS A 189 -23.08 4.45 -16.68
N ILE A 190 -23.60 5.67 -16.59
CA ILE A 190 -22.81 6.88 -16.34
C ILE A 190 -22.27 6.86 -14.91
N HIS A 191 -23.12 6.54 -13.93
CA HIS A 191 -22.69 6.46 -12.54
C HIS A 191 -21.61 5.39 -12.34
N ILE A 192 -21.80 4.19 -12.90
CA ILE A 192 -20.80 3.10 -12.87
C ILE A 192 -19.47 3.56 -13.49
N GLN A 193 -19.51 4.24 -14.64
CA GLN A 193 -18.29 4.67 -15.33
C GLN A 193 -17.53 5.78 -14.59
N GLN A 194 -18.22 6.60 -13.80
CA GLN A 194 -17.63 7.68 -13.02
C GLN A 194 -17.12 7.23 -11.65
N ALA A 195 -17.75 6.22 -11.05
CA ALA A 195 -17.44 5.76 -9.70
C ALA A 195 -16.48 4.55 -9.66
N LEU A 196 -16.43 3.76 -10.73
CA LEU A 196 -15.66 2.51 -10.78
C LEU A 196 -14.64 2.52 -11.92
N GLU A 197 -13.53 1.85 -11.69
CA GLU A 197 -12.46 1.68 -12.66
C GLU A 197 -12.04 0.22 -12.78
N GLY A 198 -11.28 -0.09 -13.85
CA GLY A 198 -10.70 -1.41 -14.07
C GLY A 198 -11.72 -2.54 -13.99
N TRP A 199 -11.33 -3.61 -13.27
CA TRP A 199 -12.09 -4.85 -13.15
C TRP A 199 -13.50 -4.63 -12.58
N PHE A 200 -13.63 -3.77 -11.57
CA PHE A 200 -14.91 -3.47 -10.92
C PHE A 200 -15.91 -2.84 -11.89
N ARG A 201 -15.43 -1.92 -12.74
CA ARG A 201 -16.26 -1.30 -13.77
C ARG A 201 -16.74 -2.34 -14.79
N TYR A 202 -15.85 -3.23 -15.23
CA TYR A 202 -16.24 -4.28 -16.17
C TYR A 202 -17.30 -5.21 -15.58
N ARG A 203 -17.15 -5.64 -14.32
CA ARG A 203 -18.13 -6.49 -13.64
C ARG A 203 -19.50 -5.82 -13.47
N ALA A 204 -19.51 -4.56 -13.05
CA ALA A 204 -20.75 -3.80 -12.92
C ALA A 204 -21.46 -3.62 -14.26
N LEU A 205 -20.72 -3.27 -15.32
CA LEU A 205 -21.28 -3.11 -16.67
C LEU A 205 -21.72 -4.44 -17.30
N GLU A 206 -21.03 -5.54 -16.98
CA GLU A 206 -21.41 -6.87 -17.42
C GLU A 206 -22.78 -7.26 -16.84
N LYS A 207 -22.97 -7.14 -15.52
CA LYS A 207 -24.27 -7.40 -14.87
C LYS A 207 -25.36 -6.47 -15.40
N LEU A 208 -25.05 -5.18 -15.61
CA LEU A 208 -25.96 -4.23 -16.24
C LEU A 208 -26.46 -4.71 -17.61
N TYR A 209 -25.56 -5.15 -18.48
CA TYR A 209 -25.92 -5.61 -19.83
C TYR A 209 -26.62 -6.97 -19.82
N GLN A 210 -26.33 -7.84 -18.85
CA GLN A 210 -27.06 -9.10 -18.64
C GLN A 210 -28.51 -8.84 -18.21
N VAL A 211 -28.74 -7.98 -17.21
CA VAL A 211 -30.09 -7.64 -16.71
C VAL A 211 -30.89 -6.85 -17.75
N SER A 212 -30.21 -6.09 -18.62
CA SER A 212 -30.85 -5.28 -19.66
C SER A 212 -31.01 -5.99 -21.01
N ASP A 213 -30.67 -7.29 -21.12
CA ASP A 213 -30.69 -8.08 -22.37
C ASP A 213 -29.96 -7.41 -23.55
N ARG A 214 -28.75 -6.88 -23.31
CA ARG A 214 -27.96 -6.13 -24.32
C ARG A 214 -26.75 -6.92 -24.82
N ASP A 215 -27.01 -8.05 -25.48
CA ASP A 215 -25.99 -9.04 -25.89
C ASP A 215 -24.85 -8.46 -26.75
N GLU A 216 -25.16 -7.57 -27.69
CA GLU A 216 -24.13 -6.95 -28.56
C GLU A 216 -23.17 -6.07 -27.75
N GLN A 217 -23.70 -5.33 -26.78
CA GLN A 217 -22.92 -4.44 -25.92
C GLN A 217 -22.11 -5.25 -24.91
N LEU A 218 -22.67 -6.36 -24.43
CA LEU A 218 -21.97 -7.34 -23.61
C LEU A 218 -20.79 -7.96 -24.37
N ALA A 219 -21.00 -8.41 -25.61
CA ALA A 219 -19.93 -8.98 -26.43
C ALA A 219 -18.80 -7.97 -26.69
N ALA A 220 -19.15 -6.71 -27.00
CA ALA A 220 -18.17 -5.64 -27.17
C ALA A 220 -17.39 -5.34 -25.88
N LEU A 221 -18.06 -5.32 -24.73
CA LEU A 221 -17.44 -5.10 -23.42
C LEU A 221 -16.43 -6.20 -23.08
N LEU A 222 -16.79 -7.47 -23.30
CA LEU A 222 -15.93 -8.62 -23.03
C LEU A 222 -14.70 -8.64 -23.96
N ALA A 223 -14.86 -8.27 -25.23
CA ALA A 223 -13.73 -8.13 -26.15
C ALA A 223 -12.75 -7.03 -25.67
N GLN A 224 -13.29 -5.89 -25.24
CA GLN A 224 -12.49 -4.80 -24.69
C GLN A 224 -11.74 -5.21 -23.41
N GLU A 225 -12.39 -5.95 -22.52
CA GLU A 225 -11.77 -6.45 -21.27
C GLU A 225 -10.59 -7.38 -21.57
N GLN A 226 -10.71 -8.27 -22.57
CA GLN A 226 -9.63 -9.18 -22.96
C GLN A 226 -8.39 -8.44 -23.50
N ASP A 227 -8.59 -7.44 -24.36
CA ASP A 227 -7.50 -6.62 -24.89
C ASP A 227 -6.76 -5.88 -23.78
N GLN A 228 -7.49 -5.34 -22.80
CA GLN A 228 -6.88 -4.66 -21.66
C GLN A 228 -6.17 -5.63 -20.71
N ALA A 229 -6.74 -6.80 -20.43
CA ALA A 229 -6.11 -7.81 -19.59
C ALA A 229 -4.76 -8.27 -20.17
N ARG A 230 -4.65 -8.40 -21.50
CA ARG A 230 -3.40 -8.73 -22.20
C ARG A 230 -2.30 -7.69 -21.93
N SER A 231 -2.63 -6.40 -22.06
CA SER A 231 -1.66 -5.33 -21.79
C SER A 231 -1.20 -5.29 -20.34
N GLN A 232 -2.10 -5.59 -19.39
CA GLN A 232 -1.78 -5.56 -17.96
C GLN A 232 -0.91 -6.74 -17.53
N ILE A 233 -1.10 -7.93 -18.12
CA ILE A 233 -0.24 -9.08 -17.86
C ILE A 233 1.20 -8.83 -18.31
N ILE A 234 1.41 -8.13 -19.43
CA ILE A 234 2.76 -7.76 -19.87
C ILE A 234 3.43 -6.83 -18.85
N LYS A 235 2.69 -5.86 -18.29
CA LYS A 235 3.20 -4.98 -17.24
C LYS A 235 3.47 -5.75 -15.94
N LEU A 236 2.57 -6.62 -15.53
CA LEU A 236 2.73 -7.46 -14.33
C LEU A 236 3.94 -8.39 -14.47
N ALA A 237 4.10 -9.02 -15.63
CA ALA A 237 5.26 -9.86 -15.95
C ALA A 237 6.56 -9.03 -15.88
N ALA A 238 6.57 -7.80 -16.41
CA ALA A 238 7.73 -6.92 -16.29
C ALA A 238 8.05 -6.57 -14.83
N VAL A 239 7.05 -6.22 -14.01
CA VAL A 239 7.24 -5.90 -12.58
C VAL A 239 7.71 -7.11 -11.78
N ALA A 240 7.17 -8.30 -12.05
CA ALA A 240 7.52 -9.53 -11.34
C ALA A 240 8.90 -10.10 -11.76
N THR A 241 9.31 -9.94 -13.02
CA THR A 241 10.57 -10.50 -13.53
C THR A 241 11.77 -9.57 -13.31
N LEU A 242 11.55 -8.25 -13.23
CA LEU A 242 12.63 -7.27 -13.09
C LEU A 242 13.51 -7.52 -11.84
N PRO A 243 12.97 -7.81 -10.64
CA PRO A 243 13.77 -8.16 -9.47
C PRO A 243 14.57 -9.46 -9.68
N GLY A 244 13.98 -10.46 -10.33
CA GLY A 244 14.64 -11.75 -10.60
C GLY A 244 15.84 -11.61 -11.55
N VAL A 245 15.68 -10.82 -12.62
CA VAL A 245 16.78 -10.51 -13.55
C VAL A 245 17.89 -9.74 -12.82
N GLY A 246 17.54 -8.74 -12.01
CA GLY A 246 18.50 -8.01 -11.18
C GLY A 246 19.26 -8.92 -10.20
N ALA A 247 18.56 -9.86 -9.56
CA ALA A 247 19.15 -10.84 -8.64
C ALA A 247 20.11 -11.80 -9.37
N ILE A 248 19.72 -12.32 -10.55
CA ILE A 248 20.59 -13.20 -11.36
C ILE A 248 21.84 -12.44 -11.80
N ILE A 249 21.69 -11.21 -12.30
CA ILE A 249 22.83 -10.37 -12.69
C ILE A 249 23.73 -10.14 -11.47
N GLY A 250 23.16 -9.77 -10.32
CA GLY A 250 23.90 -9.57 -9.08
C GLY A 250 24.65 -10.82 -8.63
N ILE A 251 24.02 -12.00 -8.67
CA ILE A 251 24.66 -13.28 -8.32
C ILE A 251 25.79 -13.60 -9.28
N LEU A 252 25.59 -13.44 -10.59
CA LEU A 252 26.65 -13.67 -11.58
C LEU A 252 27.83 -12.73 -11.35
N LEU A 253 27.56 -11.46 -11.04
CA LEU A 253 28.59 -10.47 -10.71
C LEU A 253 29.34 -10.85 -9.43
N LEU A 254 28.64 -11.29 -8.38
CA LEU A 254 29.24 -11.74 -7.13
C LEU A 254 30.10 -12.98 -7.30
N VAL A 255 29.59 -14.00 -8.01
CA VAL A 255 30.34 -15.22 -8.32
C VAL A 255 31.59 -14.87 -9.11
N TRP A 256 31.47 -13.99 -10.11
CA TRP A 256 32.61 -13.49 -10.88
C TRP A 256 33.62 -12.76 -9.99
N LEU A 257 33.18 -11.85 -9.10
CA LEU A 257 34.05 -11.12 -8.17
C LEU A 257 34.75 -12.05 -7.17
N ILE A 258 34.08 -13.10 -6.68
CA ILE A 258 34.66 -14.10 -5.77
C ILE A 258 35.71 -14.94 -6.50
N ILE A 259 35.41 -15.44 -7.69
CA ILE A 259 36.37 -16.18 -8.52
C ILE A 259 37.56 -15.29 -8.84
N GLN A 260 37.32 -14.03 -9.22
CA GLN A 260 38.37 -13.04 -9.48
C GLN A 260 39.24 -12.83 -8.23
N ARG A 261 38.64 -12.72 -7.04
CA ARG A 261 39.37 -12.55 -5.77
C ARG A 261 40.24 -13.76 -5.41
N LEU A 262 39.80 -14.97 -5.71
CA LEU A 262 40.54 -16.21 -5.40
C LEU A 262 41.65 -16.53 -6.41
N THR A 263 41.51 -16.09 -7.66
CA THR A 263 42.44 -16.43 -8.76
C THR A 263 43.43 -15.31 -9.09
N GLN A 264 43.09 -14.05 -8.80
CA GLN A 264 43.91 -12.89 -9.17
C GLN A 264 44.37 -12.12 -7.93
N PRO A 265 45.69 -11.94 -7.73
CA PRO A 265 46.21 -11.13 -6.63
C PRO A 265 45.77 -9.65 -6.73
N ASP A 266 45.65 -9.11 -7.95
CA ASP A 266 45.22 -7.73 -8.23
C ASP A 266 43.71 -7.59 -8.54
N SER A 267 42.86 -8.43 -7.93
CA SER A 267 41.41 -8.38 -8.11
C SER A 267 40.81 -7.00 -7.77
N LEU A 268 39.65 -6.67 -8.35
CA LEU A 268 38.97 -5.40 -8.09
C LEU A 268 38.72 -5.16 -6.60
N LEU A 269 38.42 -6.22 -5.84
CA LEU A 269 38.25 -6.19 -4.39
C LEU A 269 39.58 -6.09 -3.62
N ALA A 270 40.73 -6.39 -4.24
CA ALA A 270 42.06 -6.30 -3.62
C ALA A 270 42.70 -4.92 -3.72
N ARG A 271 42.41 -4.17 -4.79
CA ARG A 271 43.15 -2.96 -5.18
C ARG A 271 43.28 -1.90 -4.08
N ASN A 272 42.27 -1.78 -3.21
CA ASN A 272 42.27 -0.83 -2.09
C ASN A 272 42.25 -1.51 -0.71
N GLY A 273 42.51 -2.83 -0.63
CA GLY A 273 42.42 -3.58 0.63
C GLY A 273 43.45 -3.15 1.69
N GLY A 274 44.53 -2.47 1.29
CA GLY A 274 45.54 -1.90 2.18
C GLY A 274 45.33 -0.42 2.50
N VAL A 275 44.33 0.24 1.91
CA VAL A 275 44.00 1.63 2.20
C VAL A 275 42.97 1.62 3.32
N GLY A 276 43.46 1.67 4.56
CA GLY A 276 42.60 1.89 5.72
C GLY A 276 41.86 3.21 5.52
N TRP A 277 40.53 3.16 5.54
CA TRP A 277 39.72 4.37 5.54
C TRP A 277 39.92 5.07 6.90
N GLU A 278 40.87 6.00 6.94
CA GLU A 278 41.14 6.81 8.13
C GLU A 278 39.99 7.81 8.30
N ILE A 279 39.00 7.43 9.10
CA ILE A 279 37.97 8.37 9.54
C ILE A 279 38.63 9.25 10.59
N PRO A 280 38.68 10.58 10.40
CA PRO A 280 39.22 11.51 11.41
C PRO A 280 38.31 11.61 12.65
N TRP A 281 37.22 10.84 12.69
CA TRP A 281 36.24 10.81 13.75
C TRP A 281 36.35 9.48 14.48
N ASP A 282 36.52 9.57 15.80
CA ASP A 282 36.34 8.42 16.66
C ASP A 282 34.86 8.00 16.70
N GLY A 283 34.59 6.73 17.02
CA GLY A 283 33.22 6.20 17.09
C GLY A 283 32.34 6.98 18.08
N GLU A 284 32.94 7.54 19.13
CA GLU A 284 32.26 8.44 20.07
C GLU A 284 31.80 9.75 19.40
N THR A 285 32.58 10.29 18.46
CA THR A 285 32.21 11.52 17.71
C THR A 285 31.05 11.24 16.75
N ILE A 286 31.09 10.10 16.06
CA ILE A 286 29.98 9.68 15.18
C ILE A 286 28.70 9.52 16.00
N TRP A 287 28.78 8.85 17.16
CA TRP A 287 27.65 8.63 18.04
C TRP A 287 27.08 9.96 18.58
N GLN A 288 27.94 10.90 18.95
CA GLN A 288 27.53 12.22 19.43
C GLN A 288 26.82 13.05 18.35
N VAL A 289 27.40 13.14 17.14
CA VAL A 289 26.80 13.93 16.05
C VAL A 289 25.46 13.35 15.63
N LEU A 290 25.35 12.02 15.55
CA LEU A 290 24.12 11.34 15.18
C LEU A 290 23.04 11.51 16.26
N VAL A 291 23.34 11.18 17.51
CA VAL A 291 22.35 11.19 18.59
C VAL A 291 22.02 12.61 19.06
N VAL A 292 23.02 13.44 19.33
CA VAL A 292 22.80 14.80 19.86
C VAL A 292 22.48 15.77 18.74
N GLY A 293 23.26 15.76 17.66
CA GLY A 293 23.10 16.71 16.56
C GLY A 293 21.86 16.44 15.71
N PHE A 294 21.72 15.23 15.18
CA PHE A 294 20.62 14.92 14.27
C PHE A 294 19.33 14.56 15.01
N PHE A 295 19.39 13.58 15.92
CA PHE A 295 18.17 13.08 16.55
C PHE A 295 17.63 13.97 17.66
N PHE A 296 18.44 14.36 18.64
CA PHE A 296 17.95 15.16 19.77
C PHE A 296 17.50 16.56 19.33
N VAL A 297 18.28 17.24 18.48
CA VAL A 297 17.85 18.55 17.95
C VAL A 297 16.62 18.40 17.06
N GLY A 298 16.62 17.45 16.11
CA GLY A 298 15.53 17.30 15.15
C GLY A 298 14.21 16.82 15.75
N GLN A 299 14.26 15.91 16.72
CA GLN A 299 13.07 15.27 17.29
C GLN A 299 12.53 15.96 18.54
N ILE A 300 13.35 16.74 19.25
CA ILE A 300 12.98 17.31 20.55
C ILE A 300 13.11 18.83 20.54
N VAL A 301 14.30 19.35 20.25
CA VAL A 301 14.55 20.80 20.34
C VAL A 301 13.74 21.56 19.30
N LEU A 302 13.75 21.12 18.04
CA LEU A 302 13.07 21.80 16.95
C LEU A 302 11.54 21.82 17.12
N PRO A 303 10.86 20.70 17.46
CA PRO A 303 9.43 20.71 17.71
C PRO A 303 9.02 21.54 18.92
N LEU A 304 9.83 21.58 20.00
CA LEU A 304 9.56 22.46 21.13
C LEU A 304 9.67 23.94 20.75
N ILE A 305 10.71 24.33 20.01
CA ILE A 305 10.90 25.72 19.59
C ILE A 305 9.78 26.16 18.64
N LEU A 306 9.45 25.32 17.65
CA LEU A 306 8.38 25.62 16.68
C LEU A 306 6.98 25.53 17.28
N GLY A 307 6.77 24.64 18.25
CA GLY A 307 5.50 24.51 18.98
C GLY A 307 5.26 25.60 20.02
N LEU A 308 6.29 26.39 20.39
CA LEU A 308 6.18 27.58 21.23
C LEU A 308 6.02 28.87 20.41
N SER A 309 6.29 28.84 19.11
CA SER A 309 6.23 30.00 18.21
C SER A 309 5.02 30.04 17.28
N GLY A 310 4.12 29.04 17.36
CA GLY A 310 2.81 29.01 16.72
C GLY A 310 1.69 28.98 17.75
#